data_AF-A0A2M7ZJT1-F1
#
_entry.id   AF-A0A2M7ZJT1-F1
#
_cell.length_a   1.000
_cell.length_b   1.000
_cell.length_c   1.000
_cell.angle_alpha   90.00
_cell.angle_beta   90.00
_cell.angle_gamma   90.00
#
_symmetry.space_group_name_H-M   'P 1'
#
loop_
_entity.id
_entity.type
_entity.pdbx_description
1 polymer ?
#
loop_
_entity_poly.entity_id
_entity_poly.type
_entity_poly.pdbx_seq_one_letter_code
_entity_poly.pdbx_strand_id
1 'polypeptide(L)'
;FIQDIEIDYKKGRIYLPQDEMKKFNVDENMFRLKENNINLKHILKFNISRIEDLFKEGRKLLTYLNGSLKYEIAWTILGGEKILKQVKKSDYKIFNNRPTLSNMDFLILLCKSIFIR
;
A
#
# COMPACT_ATOMS: atom_id res chain seq x y z
N PHE A 1 -3.47 -0.56 4.86
CA PHE A 1 -4.59 0.40 4.77
C PHE A 1 -4.89 0.82 3.34
N ILE A 2 -3.94 1.36 2.54
CA ILE A 2 -4.27 1.88 1.17
C ILE A 2 -4.98 0.85 0.29
N GLN A 3 -4.54 -0.40 0.31
CA GLN A 3 -5.15 -1.50 -0.44
C GLN A 3 -6.64 -1.72 -0.12
N ASP A 4 -7.05 -1.42 1.11
CA ASP A 4 -8.33 -1.82 1.67
C ASP A 4 -9.27 -0.64 1.95
N ILE A 5 -8.94 0.57 1.47
CA ILE A 5 -9.75 1.77 1.71
C ILE A 5 -11.25 1.55 1.43
N GLU A 6 -11.61 0.90 0.30
CA GLU A 6 -13.01 0.62 0.00
C GLU A 6 -13.65 -0.38 0.98
N ILE A 7 -12.89 -1.39 1.41
CA ILE A 7 -13.37 -2.42 2.36
C ILE A 7 -13.52 -1.82 3.75
N ASP A 8 -12.57 -1.01 4.18
CA ASP A 8 -12.57 -0.32 5.46
C ASP A 8 -13.73 0.68 5.52
N TYR A 9 -13.96 1.43 4.44
CA TYR A 9 -15.08 2.36 4.37
C TYR A 9 -16.44 1.65 4.48
N LYS A 10 -16.61 0.48 3.83
CA LYS A 10 -17.82 -0.35 3.99
C LYS A 10 -18.06 -0.83 5.43
N LYS A 11 -17.01 -0.84 6.26
CA LYS A 11 -17.08 -1.16 7.69
C LYS A 11 -17.20 0.08 8.58
N GLY A 12 -17.41 1.27 7.99
CA GLY A 12 -17.47 2.54 8.70
C GLY A 12 -16.11 3.04 9.20
N ARG A 13 -15.02 2.71 8.52
CA ARG A 13 -13.65 3.06 8.94
C ARG A 13 -12.92 3.85 7.86
N ILE A 14 -12.25 4.92 8.28
CA ILE A 14 -11.35 5.71 7.45
C ILE A 14 -10.03 5.84 8.20
N TYR A 15 -8.95 5.30 7.62
CA TYR A 15 -7.61 5.30 8.23
C TYR A 15 -6.69 6.39 7.65
N LEU A 16 -7.17 7.20 6.71
CA LEU A 16 -6.41 8.34 6.22
C LEU A 16 -6.32 9.41 7.32
N PRO A 17 -5.13 9.99 7.56
CA PRO A 17 -4.98 11.05 8.55
C PRO A 17 -5.89 12.24 8.24
N GLN A 18 -6.63 12.72 9.24
CA GLN A 18 -7.65 13.76 9.05
C GLN A 18 -7.05 15.11 8.65
N ASP A 19 -5.86 15.43 9.16
CA ASP A 19 -5.09 16.61 8.78
C ASP A 19 -4.66 16.56 7.31
N GLU A 20 -4.25 15.39 6.83
CA GLU A 20 -3.92 15.18 5.42
C GLU A 20 -5.16 15.23 4.53
N MET A 21 -6.28 14.62 4.95
CA MET A 21 -7.55 14.72 4.24
C MET A 21 -7.96 16.19 4.06
N LYS A 22 -7.88 17.00 5.12
CA LYS A 22 -8.11 18.45 5.04
C LYS A 22 -7.13 19.14 4.09
N LYS A 23 -5.83 18.86 4.22
CA LYS A 23 -4.77 19.45 3.38
C LYS A 23 -4.98 19.19 1.88
N PHE A 24 -5.47 18.01 1.52
CA PHE A 24 -5.69 17.62 0.12
C PHE A 24 -7.14 17.84 -0.34
N ASN A 25 -8.00 18.47 0.47
CA ASN A 25 -9.44 18.65 0.17
C ASN A 25 -10.14 17.33 -0.18
N VAL A 26 -9.92 16.30 0.65
CA VAL A 26 -10.56 15.00 0.56
C VAL A 26 -11.60 14.89 1.67
N ASP A 27 -12.85 14.71 1.30
CA ASP A 27 -13.98 14.55 2.21
C ASP A 27 -14.50 13.11 2.23
N GLU A 28 -15.37 12.81 3.19
CA GLU A 28 -15.98 11.49 3.32
C GLU A 28 -16.93 11.13 2.17
N ASN A 29 -17.58 12.12 1.53
CA ASN A 29 -18.49 11.88 0.41
C ASN A 29 -17.75 11.27 -0.79
N MET A 30 -16.47 11.58 -1.00
CA MET A 30 -15.66 10.95 -2.05
C MET A 30 -15.58 9.43 -1.90
N PHE A 31 -15.53 8.93 -0.66
CA PHE A 31 -15.54 7.47 -0.38
C PHE A 31 -16.94 6.88 -0.61
N ARG A 32 -17.99 7.61 -0.19
CA ARG A 32 -19.39 7.24 -0.43
C ARG A 32 -19.72 7.10 -1.91
N LEU A 33 -19.26 8.06 -2.71
CA LEU A 33 -19.49 8.12 -4.16
C LEU A 33 -18.48 7.28 -4.96
N LYS A 34 -17.49 6.67 -4.29
CA LYS A 34 -16.42 5.89 -4.92
C LYS A 34 -15.67 6.68 -6.01
N GLU A 35 -15.42 7.95 -5.74
CA GLU A 35 -14.87 8.88 -6.72
C GLU A 35 -13.34 8.81 -6.75
N ASN A 36 -12.75 8.36 -7.87
CA ASN A 36 -11.31 8.37 -8.08
C ASN A 36 -10.83 9.74 -8.63
N ASN A 37 -11.01 10.81 -7.86
CA ASN A 37 -10.66 12.16 -8.30
C ASN A 37 -9.21 12.56 -8.05
N ILE A 38 -8.85 13.78 -8.49
CA ILE A 38 -7.49 14.30 -8.41
C ILE A 38 -7.01 14.52 -6.96
N ASN A 39 -7.90 14.94 -6.06
CA ASN A 39 -7.59 15.15 -4.64
C ASN A 39 -7.25 13.84 -3.95
N LEU A 40 -8.06 12.80 -4.17
CA LEU A 40 -7.81 11.46 -3.69
C LEU A 40 -6.49 10.90 -4.24
N LYS A 41 -6.24 11.08 -5.54
CA LYS A 41 -4.97 10.71 -6.16
C LYS A 41 -3.77 11.41 -5.49
N HIS A 42 -3.89 12.69 -5.17
CA HIS A 42 -2.81 13.44 -4.50
C HIS A 42 -2.53 12.94 -3.09
N ILE A 43 -3.55 12.74 -2.24
CA ILE A 43 -3.33 12.19 -0.90
C ILE A 43 -2.77 10.77 -0.93
N LEU A 44 -3.23 9.94 -1.89
CA LEU A 44 -2.71 8.59 -2.08
C LEU A 44 -1.24 8.62 -2.53
N LYS A 45 -0.88 9.50 -3.47
CA LYS A 45 0.50 9.67 -3.91
C LYS A 45 1.40 10.13 -2.76
N PHE A 46 0.94 11.09 -1.95
CA PHE A 46 1.65 11.55 -0.76
C PHE A 46 1.88 10.42 0.24
N ASN A 47 0.83 9.67 0.59
CA ASN A 47 0.91 8.56 1.53
C ASN A 47 1.77 7.40 1.00
N ILE A 48 1.64 7.06 -0.29
CA ILE A 48 2.46 6.01 -0.90
C ILE A 48 3.94 6.37 -0.87
N SER A 49 4.30 7.63 -1.15
CA SER A 49 5.69 8.08 -1.03
C SER A 49 6.23 7.85 0.39
N ARG A 50 5.46 8.26 1.41
CA ARG A 50 5.83 8.02 2.81
C ARG A 50 6.00 6.54 3.14
N ILE A 51 5.09 5.68 2.65
CA ILE A 51 5.18 4.23 2.89
C ILE A 51 6.42 3.63 2.19
N GLU A 52 6.77 4.12 0.99
CA GLU A 52 7.99 3.67 0.30
C GLU A 52 9.25 4.05 1.06
N ASP A 53 9.31 5.24 1.65
CA ASP A 53 10.41 5.65 2.52
C ASP A 53 10.48 4.76 3.77
N LEU A 54 9.34 4.48 4.41
CA LEU A 54 9.26 3.57 5.56
C LEU A 54 9.69 2.14 5.21
N PHE A 55 9.32 1.62 4.03
CA PHE A 55 9.80 0.31 3.58
C PHE A 55 11.31 0.32 3.32
N LYS A 56 11.83 1.39 2.71
CA LYS A 56 13.27 1.55 2.47
C LYS A 56 14.06 1.58 3.78
N GLU A 57 13.56 2.27 4.80
CA GLU A 57 14.17 2.28 6.13
C GLU A 57 14.03 0.93 6.84
N GLY A 58 12.81 0.36 6.85
CA GLY A 58 12.51 -0.93 7.48
C GLY A 58 13.29 -2.10 6.88
N ARG A 59 13.66 -2.05 5.59
CA ARG A 59 14.55 -3.04 4.95
C ARG A 59 15.88 -3.19 5.68
N LYS A 60 16.41 -2.12 6.29
CA LYS A 60 17.66 -2.20 7.06
C LYS A 60 17.56 -3.13 8.27
N LEU A 61 16.34 -3.39 8.77
CA LEU A 61 16.13 -4.32 9.89
C LEU A 61 16.41 -5.77 9.50
N LEU A 62 16.33 -6.13 8.22
CA LEU A 62 16.58 -7.49 7.73
C LEU A 62 18.01 -7.99 8.02
N THR A 63 18.97 -7.09 8.22
CA THR A 63 20.36 -7.46 8.57
C THR A 63 20.50 -7.92 10.02
N TYR A 64 19.51 -7.65 10.86
CA TYR A 64 19.48 -8.03 12.27
C TYR A 64 18.63 -9.28 12.53
N LEU A 65 17.93 -9.79 11.51
CA LEU A 65 17.05 -10.96 11.62
C LEU A 65 17.74 -12.21 11.09
N ASN A 66 17.49 -13.34 11.76
CA ASN A 66 18.04 -14.65 11.41
C ASN A 66 16.92 -15.67 11.13
N GLY A 67 17.26 -16.74 10.41
CA GLY A 67 16.37 -17.89 10.19
C GLY A 67 15.09 -17.53 9.42
N SER A 68 13.99 -18.23 9.75
CA SER A 68 12.69 -18.08 9.08
C SER A 68 12.10 -16.68 9.21
N LEU A 69 12.31 -16.02 10.35
CA LEU A 69 11.78 -14.68 10.61
C LEU A 69 12.28 -13.64 9.60
N LYS A 70 13.55 -13.73 9.17
CA LYS A 70 14.07 -12.84 8.12
C LYS A 70 13.26 -12.96 6.84
N TYR A 71 12.92 -14.19 6.44
CA TYR A 71 12.15 -14.44 5.21
C TYR A 71 10.69 -13.99 5.35
N GLU A 72 10.04 -14.24 6.49
CA GLU A 72 8.66 -13.79 6.75
C GLU A 72 8.52 -12.26 6.67
N ILE A 73 9.45 -11.53 7.29
CA ILE A 73 9.47 -10.07 7.23
C ILE A 73 9.81 -9.59 5.81
N ALA A 74 10.78 -10.22 5.15
CA ALA A 74 11.10 -9.90 3.75
C ALA A 74 9.89 -10.06 2.82
N TRP A 75 9.08 -11.11 3.02
CA TRP A 75 7.85 -11.34 2.27
C TRP A 75 6.83 -10.23 2.50
N THR A 76 6.67 -9.79 3.73
CA THR A 76 5.76 -8.69 4.07
C THR A 76 6.17 -7.40 3.37
N ILE A 77 7.47 -7.07 3.39
CA ILE A 77 8.02 -5.90 2.68
C ILE A 77 7.79 -6.02 1.17
N LEU A 78 8.17 -7.16 0.57
CA LEU A 78 8.05 -7.40 -0.86
C LEU A 78 6.59 -7.39 -1.35
N GLY A 79 5.69 -7.98 -0.57
CA GLY A 79 4.25 -7.96 -0.83
C GLY A 79 3.69 -6.55 -0.77
N GLY A 80 4.01 -5.80 0.29
CA GLY A 80 3.62 -4.41 0.45
C GLY A 80 4.08 -3.53 -0.71
N GLU A 81 5.36 -3.57 -1.07
CA GLU A 81 5.90 -2.83 -2.22
C GLU A 81 5.23 -3.20 -3.54
N LYS A 82 4.92 -4.48 -3.73
CA LYS A 82 4.23 -4.93 -4.95
C LYS A 82 2.81 -4.37 -5.03
N ILE A 83 2.09 -4.30 -3.91
CA ILE A 83 0.79 -3.63 -3.82
C ILE A 83 0.93 -2.14 -4.16
N LEU A 84 1.92 -1.43 -3.59
CA LEU A 84 2.14 -0.01 -3.91
C LEU A 84 2.40 0.20 -5.42
N LYS A 85 3.19 -0.68 -6.04
CA LYS A 85 3.44 -0.66 -7.49
C LYS A 85 2.15 -0.86 -8.30
N GLN A 86 1.23 -1.71 -7.83
CA GLN A 86 -0.05 -1.91 -8.51
C GLN A 86 -0.96 -0.69 -8.40
N VAL A 87 -1.02 -0.04 -7.24
CA VAL A 87 -1.75 1.23 -7.08
C VAL A 87 -1.18 2.31 -8.01
N LYS A 88 0.16 2.40 -8.12
CA LYS A 88 0.79 3.33 -9.08
C LYS A 88 0.43 3.00 -10.52
N LYS A 89 0.42 1.71 -10.89
CA LYS A 89 0.03 1.25 -12.24
C LYS A 89 -1.43 1.53 -12.57
N SER A 90 -2.33 1.54 -11.57
CA SER A 90 -3.73 1.90 -11.75
C SER A 90 -3.98 3.41 -11.78
N ASP A 91 -2.92 4.23 -11.84
CA ASP A 91 -2.99 5.68 -11.69
C ASP A 91 -3.67 6.12 -10.39
N TYR A 92 -3.39 5.38 -9.30
CA TYR A 92 -3.95 5.60 -7.97
C TYR A 92 -5.48 5.43 -7.89
N LYS A 93 -6.10 4.80 -8.89
CA LYS A 93 -7.51 4.42 -8.83
C LYS A 93 -7.65 3.23 -7.88
N ILE A 94 -8.33 3.44 -6.76
CA ILE A 94 -8.50 2.46 -5.68
C ILE A 94 -9.93 1.95 -5.58
N PHE A 95 -10.92 2.77 -5.93
CA PHE A 95 -12.32 2.36 -5.90
C PHE A 95 -12.65 1.55 -7.14
N ASN A 96 -13.39 0.45 -6.94
CA ASN A 96 -13.70 -0.54 -7.98
C ASN A 96 -12.45 -1.17 -8.64
N ASN A 97 -11.27 -0.96 -8.06
CA ASN A 97 -10.00 -1.51 -8.53
C ASN A 97 -9.08 -1.82 -7.35
N ARG A 98 -9.46 -2.85 -6.57
CA ARG A 98 -8.64 -3.28 -5.44
C ARG A 98 -7.35 -3.91 -5.95
N PRO A 99 -6.17 -3.40 -5.56
CA PRO A 99 -4.90 -4.03 -5.92
C PRO A 99 -4.77 -5.38 -5.20
N THR A 100 -4.48 -6.44 -5.94
CA THR A 100 -4.32 -7.80 -5.41
C THR A 100 -3.07 -8.45 -5.98
N LEU A 101 -2.45 -9.37 -5.23
CA LEU A 101 -1.33 -10.14 -5.76
C LEU A 101 -1.89 -11.34 -6.52
N SER A 102 -1.46 -11.54 -7.76
CA SER A 102 -1.75 -12.76 -8.52
C SER A 102 -0.89 -13.93 -8.03
N ASN A 103 -1.27 -15.17 -8.37
CA ASN A 103 -0.45 -16.36 -8.07
C ASN A 103 0.97 -16.25 -8.66
N MET A 104 1.10 -15.62 -9.83
CA MET A 104 2.40 -15.36 -10.45
C MET A 104 3.21 -14.32 -9.66
N ASP A 105 2.55 -13.31 -9.09
CA ASP A 105 3.24 -12.36 -8.21
C ASP A 105 3.79 -13.08 -6.98
N PHE A 106 3.02 -13.96 -6.35
CA PHE A 106 3.50 -14.77 -5.23
C PHE A 106 4.75 -15.58 -5.59
N LEU A 107 4.77 -16.24 -6.75
CA LEU A 107 5.91 -17.02 -7.20
C LEU A 107 7.15 -16.14 -7.44
N ILE A 108 6.97 -14.98 -8.08
CA ILE A 108 8.05 -14.00 -8.27
C ILE A 108 8.58 -13.46 -6.92
N LEU A 109 7.69 -13.19 -5.97
CA LEU A 109 8.07 -12.69 -4.65
C LEU A 109 8.81 -13.74 -3.83
N LEU A 110 8.39 -15.01 -3.90
CA LEU A 110 9.12 -16.15 -3.32
C LEU A 110 10.56 -16.20 -3.84
N CYS A 111 10.76 -16.18 -5.16
CA CYS A 111 12.11 -16.18 -5.73
C CYS A 111 12.93 -14.96 -5.28
N LYS A 112 12.34 -13.76 -5.25
CA LYS A 112 13.03 -12.55 -4.81
C LYS A 112 13.43 -12.57 -3.33
N SER A 113 12.63 -13.20 -2.48
CA SER A 113 12.91 -13.29 -1.04
C SER A 113 14.17 -14.09 -0.71
N ILE A 114 14.58 -15.00 -1.59
CA ILE A 114 15.81 -15.80 -1.42
C ILE A 114 17.06 -14.93 -1.60
N PHE A 115 16.99 -13.93 -2.48
CA PHE A 115 18.10 -13.05 -2.82
C PHE A 115 18.04 -11.69 -2.13
N ILE A 116 17.03 -11.45 -1.28
CA ILE A 116 16.91 -10.20 -0.54
C ILE A 116 18.03 -10.14 0.51
N ARG A 117 18.81 -9.06 0.47
CA ARG A 117 19.91 -8.85 1.42
C ARG A 117 19.45 -7.95 2.54
#